data_AF-A0A936QJD3-F1
#
_entry.id   AF-A0A936QJD3-F1
#
_cell.length_a   1.000
_cell.length_b   1.000
_cell.length_c   1.000
_cell.angle_alpha   90.00
_cell.angle_beta   90.00
_cell.angle_gamma   90.00
#
_symmetry.space_group_name_H-M   'P 1'
#
loop_
_entity.id
_entity.type
_entity.pdbx_description
1 polymer ?
#
loop_
_entity_poly.entity_id
_entity_poly.type
_entity_poly.pdbx_seq_one_letter_code
_entity_poly.pdbx_strand_id
1 'polypeptide(L)'
;MKTILIIIILFASLSVARGQQWRVYAQHNSGLPGHPVSSLAYDEREHCIWMNAKGTITKFDWINWVVYDTSNSPLLYSTYKTITIDSHNTKWIGSVSGGMFKFDGINWTIFDTSNSPITSQYIWVIHIDESDIKWIGTLNRGLVKFEDTTWTIYDEQNSGIPERRIRAINSENHIKWIGTDSKGIGRFNDTSWTIYNSTNSGISYDLIKDIDIDRENNKWISTSGGGLNKFNSIDSIWSVYFNPGFITCLLIDDSQNIKWMGSTGGGLYKFYNDTGLVNYTPDNSPMPSYAVNALSLDSNGNLWIATNGGLAVFNETGIISGVNDPGIINTPVSVRLFQNYPNPFNPETRIKYALKNSGNVKLSVFDITGKLIQILVNENQKTGDYEVLFDGQSLPSGAYFYKIETADYNETRMMMLVK
;
A
#
# COMPACT_ATOMS: atom_id res chain seq x y z
N MET A 1 -63.97 13.58 18.17
CA MET A 1 -62.52 13.26 18.24
C MET A 1 -62.09 12.74 16.89
N LYS A 2 -61.32 13.52 16.13
CA LYS A 2 -60.74 13.12 14.84
C LYS A 2 -59.37 12.53 15.12
N THR A 3 -59.17 11.24 14.85
CA THR A 3 -57.87 10.58 14.97
C THR A 3 -57.14 10.75 13.65
N ILE A 4 -56.06 11.54 13.64
CA ILE A 4 -55.16 11.72 12.51
C ILE A 4 -54.25 10.50 12.44
N LEU A 5 -54.34 9.72 11.36
CA LEU A 5 -53.43 8.62 11.06
C LEU A 5 -52.18 9.23 10.39
N ILE A 6 -51.09 9.37 11.13
CA ILE A 6 -49.79 9.79 10.59
C ILE A 6 -49.16 8.56 9.92
N ILE A 7 -49.13 8.55 8.59
CA ILE A 7 -48.37 7.58 7.81
C ILE A 7 -46.91 8.03 7.85
N ILE A 8 -46.10 7.38 8.70
CA ILE A 8 -44.64 7.52 8.67
C ILE A 8 -44.15 6.69 7.48
N ILE A 9 -43.77 7.36 6.39
CA ILE A 9 -43.03 6.75 5.29
C ILE A 9 -41.59 6.60 5.78
N LEU A 10 -41.22 5.39 6.21
CA LEU A 10 -39.81 5.03 6.41
C LEU A 10 -39.14 5.02 5.03
N PHE A 11 -38.35 6.05 4.73
CA PHE A 11 -37.28 5.92 3.73
C PHE A 11 -36.24 4.98 4.33
N ALA A 12 -36.35 3.69 4.02
CA ALA A 12 -35.20 2.80 4.11
C ALA A 12 -34.20 3.28 3.06
N SER A 13 -33.22 4.10 3.46
CA SER A 13 -32.03 4.31 2.66
C SER A 13 -31.42 2.92 2.42
N LEU A 14 -31.46 2.44 1.18
CA LEU A 14 -30.62 1.33 0.76
C LEU A 14 -29.18 1.81 0.95
N SER A 15 -28.59 1.53 2.10
CA SER A 15 -27.15 1.47 2.24
C SER A 15 -26.71 0.30 1.36
N VAL A 16 -26.30 0.59 0.13
CA VAL A 16 -25.45 -0.32 -0.61
C VAL A 16 -24.26 -0.56 0.30
N ALA A 17 -24.18 -1.74 0.90
CA ALA A 17 -22.96 -2.19 1.54
C ALA A 17 -21.92 -2.27 0.42
N ARG A 18 -21.20 -1.18 0.21
CA ARG A 18 -20.11 -1.13 -0.76
C ARG A 18 -19.04 -2.04 -0.17
N GLY A 19 -18.93 -3.25 -0.74
CA GLY A 19 -17.86 -4.16 -0.39
C GLY A 19 -16.50 -3.52 -0.67
N GLN A 20 -15.46 -4.07 -0.05
CA GLN A 20 -14.07 -3.67 -0.23
C GLN A 20 -13.74 -3.38 -1.71
N GLN A 21 -13.04 -2.28 -1.96
CA GLN A 21 -12.62 -1.90 -3.31
C GLN A 21 -11.10 -1.93 -3.46
N TRP A 22 -10.67 -2.26 -4.68
CA TRP A 22 -9.28 -2.28 -5.10
C TRP A 22 -9.11 -1.51 -6.41
N ARG A 23 -8.04 -0.71 -6.51
CA ARG A 23 -7.51 -0.19 -7.78
C ARG A 23 -6.06 -0.62 -7.92
N VAL A 24 -5.65 -1.00 -9.13
CA VAL A 24 -4.30 -1.55 -9.38
C VAL A 24 -3.67 -0.83 -10.57
N TYR A 25 -2.48 -0.31 -10.35
CA TYR A 25 -1.70 0.43 -11.32
C TYR A 25 -0.39 -0.32 -11.62
N ALA A 26 -0.21 -0.65 -12.89
CA ALA A 26 0.93 -1.32 -13.47
C ALA A 26 1.32 -0.60 -14.77
N GLN A 27 2.52 -0.87 -15.29
CA GLN A 27 3.04 -0.17 -16.47
C GLN A 27 2.14 -0.29 -17.71
N HIS A 28 1.41 -1.40 -17.85
CA HIS A 28 0.56 -1.66 -19.01
C HIS A 28 -0.86 -1.09 -18.90
N ASN A 29 -1.28 -0.58 -17.73
CA ASN A 29 -2.64 -0.10 -17.49
C ASN A 29 -2.72 1.31 -16.86
N SER A 30 -1.58 1.98 -16.69
CA SER A 30 -1.48 3.27 -15.99
C SER A 30 -0.23 4.03 -16.44
N GLY A 31 -0.02 5.26 -15.93
CA GLY A 31 1.19 6.04 -16.15
C GLY A 31 2.37 5.65 -15.25
N LEU A 32 2.27 4.56 -14.48
CA LEU A 32 3.37 4.07 -13.65
C LEU A 32 4.56 3.65 -14.56
N PRO A 33 5.77 4.21 -14.39
CA PRO A 33 6.89 3.95 -15.30
C PRO A 33 7.46 2.52 -15.20
N GLY A 34 7.17 1.84 -14.09
CA GLY A 34 7.43 0.41 -13.90
C GLY A 34 7.47 0.01 -12.43
N HIS A 35 8.11 -1.12 -12.18
CA HIS A 35 8.20 -1.76 -10.86
C HIS A 35 9.63 -2.29 -10.63
N PRO A 36 10.03 -2.63 -9.39
CA PRO A 36 9.24 -2.54 -8.15
C PRO A 36 8.90 -1.09 -7.77
N VAL A 37 7.78 -0.91 -7.06
CA VAL A 37 7.52 0.30 -6.29
C VAL A 37 8.12 0.06 -4.91
N SER A 38 9.09 0.88 -4.48
CA SER A 38 9.90 0.59 -3.29
C SER A 38 9.53 1.39 -2.05
N SER A 39 8.95 2.57 -2.20
CA SER A 39 8.51 3.42 -1.08
C SER A 39 7.39 4.35 -1.53
N LEU A 40 6.63 4.85 -0.56
CA LEU A 40 5.46 5.70 -0.73
C LEU A 40 5.49 6.84 0.28
N ALA A 41 5.03 8.01 -0.12
CA ALA A 41 4.68 9.10 0.79
C ALA A 41 3.46 9.84 0.25
N TYR A 42 2.40 9.92 1.04
CA TYR A 42 1.22 10.70 0.70
C TYR A 42 1.43 12.17 1.06
N ASP A 43 1.23 13.04 0.08
CA ASP A 43 1.26 14.49 0.24
C ASP A 43 -0.17 14.95 0.55
N GLU A 44 -0.43 15.24 1.82
CA GLU A 44 -1.74 15.73 2.29
C GLU A 44 -2.11 17.10 1.71
N ARG A 45 -1.11 17.93 1.34
CA ARG A 45 -1.36 19.30 0.82
C ARG A 45 -1.74 19.29 -0.64
N GLU A 46 -1.11 18.42 -1.42
CA GLU A 46 -1.34 18.28 -2.86
C GLU A 46 -2.30 17.13 -3.20
N HIS A 47 -2.74 16.36 -2.20
CA HIS A 47 -3.61 15.19 -2.33
C HIS A 47 -3.11 14.18 -3.37
N CYS A 48 -1.82 13.86 -3.30
CA CYS A 48 -1.15 13.00 -4.26
C CYS A 48 -0.21 12.03 -3.57
N ILE A 49 0.06 10.91 -4.21
CA ILE A 49 1.05 9.95 -3.74
C ILE A 49 2.37 10.18 -4.48
N TRP A 50 3.45 10.26 -3.72
CA TRP A 50 4.81 10.19 -4.22
C TRP A 50 5.38 8.79 -4.03
N MET A 51 6.11 8.29 -5.02
CA MET A 51 6.63 6.94 -5.00
C MET A 51 7.95 6.80 -5.74
N ASN A 52 8.70 5.79 -5.34
CA ASN A 52 9.91 5.36 -6.04
C ASN A 52 9.54 4.17 -6.93
N ALA A 53 9.67 4.31 -8.25
CA ALA A 53 9.28 3.29 -9.22
C ALA A 53 10.33 3.14 -10.34
N LYS A 54 10.89 1.94 -10.51
CA LYS A 54 11.89 1.65 -11.58
C LYS A 54 13.07 2.65 -11.62
N GLY A 55 13.56 3.07 -10.45
CA GLY A 55 14.67 4.03 -10.36
C GLY A 55 14.30 5.47 -10.75
N THR A 56 13.02 5.80 -10.72
CA THR A 56 12.49 7.17 -10.89
C THR A 56 11.74 7.60 -9.65
N ILE A 57 11.50 8.90 -9.51
CA ILE A 57 10.54 9.46 -8.55
C ILE A 57 9.27 9.76 -9.34
N THR A 58 8.13 9.25 -8.91
CA THR A 58 6.85 9.41 -9.59
C THR A 58 5.82 10.01 -8.65
N LYS A 59 5.06 10.98 -9.12
CA LYS A 59 3.90 11.58 -8.44
C LYS A 59 2.62 11.18 -9.16
N PHE A 60 1.58 10.83 -8.41
CA PHE A 60 0.25 10.55 -8.93
C PHE A 60 -0.84 11.25 -8.12
N ASP A 61 -1.65 12.08 -8.78
CA ASP A 61 -2.70 12.91 -8.16
C ASP A 61 -4.12 12.38 -8.44
N TRP A 62 -4.27 11.08 -8.72
CA TRP A 62 -5.50 10.41 -9.20
C TRP A 62 -5.85 10.62 -10.67
N ILE A 63 -5.31 11.65 -11.33
CA ILE A 63 -5.56 11.94 -12.74
C ILE A 63 -4.27 11.77 -13.56
N ASN A 64 -3.22 12.45 -13.12
CA ASN A 64 -1.98 12.67 -13.83
C ASN A 64 -0.85 11.91 -13.15
N TRP A 65 0.00 11.32 -13.99
CA TRP A 65 1.27 10.74 -13.60
C TRP A 65 2.37 11.70 -14.01
N VAL A 66 3.22 12.09 -13.07
CA VAL A 66 4.41 12.90 -13.33
C VAL A 66 5.63 12.08 -12.93
N VAL A 67 6.50 11.81 -13.90
CA VAL A 67 7.71 11.01 -13.70
C VAL A 67 8.92 11.92 -13.75
N TYR A 68 9.73 11.89 -12.69
CA TYR A 68 11.03 12.54 -12.60
C TYR A 68 12.12 11.50 -12.83
N ASP A 69 12.87 11.67 -13.92
CA ASP A 69 13.97 10.81 -14.34
C ASP A 69 15.21 11.65 -14.72
N THR A 70 16.24 10.99 -15.24
CA THR A 70 17.51 11.64 -15.61
C THR A 70 17.39 12.67 -16.73
N SER A 71 16.25 12.72 -17.46
CA SER A 71 16.02 13.67 -18.56
C SER A 71 15.46 15.01 -18.09
N ASN A 72 14.78 15.05 -16.93
CA ASN A 72 14.06 16.22 -16.44
C ASN A 72 14.37 16.59 -14.98
N SER A 73 15.27 15.86 -14.34
CA SER A 73 15.68 16.09 -12.96
C SER A 73 17.15 15.68 -12.80
N PRO A 74 17.84 16.12 -11.73
CA PRO A 74 19.22 15.72 -11.47
C PRO A 74 19.31 14.33 -10.82
N LEU A 75 18.21 13.57 -10.81
CA LEU A 75 18.21 12.18 -10.40
C LEU A 75 19.16 11.38 -11.27
N LEU A 76 19.99 10.56 -10.65
CA LEU A 76 20.89 9.64 -11.33
C LEU A 76 20.25 8.25 -11.42
N TYR A 77 20.77 7.39 -12.29
CA TYR A 77 20.40 5.98 -12.28
C TYR A 77 20.78 5.37 -10.93
N SER A 78 19.77 5.14 -10.10
CA SER A 78 19.94 4.60 -8.76
C SER A 78 18.67 3.88 -8.30
N THR A 79 18.77 3.18 -7.17
CA THR A 79 17.61 2.70 -6.43
C THR A 79 17.32 3.69 -5.32
N TYR A 80 16.13 4.27 -5.33
CA TYR A 80 15.64 5.13 -4.26
C TYR A 80 14.91 4.27 -3.21
N LYS A 81 15.27 4.44 -1.94
CA LYS A 81 14.86 3.55 -0.84
C LYS A 81 13.78 4.13 0.04
N THR A 82 13.73 5.44 0.14
CA THR A 82 12.80 6.15 1.02
C THR A 82 12.42 7.46 0.35
N ILE A 83 11.19 7.88 0.62
CA ILE A 83 10.68 9.20 0.30
C ILE A 83 9.83 9.60 1.50
N THR A 84 10.03 10.82 2.00
CA THR A 84 9.23 11.40 3.08
C THR A 84 9.02 12.88 2.80
N ILE A 85 8.00 13.47 3.42
CA ILE A 85 7.56 14.83 3.15
C ILE A 85 7.58 15.60 4.47
N ASP A 86 8.26 16.74 4.47
CA ASP A 86 8.36 17.59 5.67
C ASP A 86 7.17 18.55 5.80
N SER A 87 7.08 19.22 6.94
CA SER A 87 6.01 20.19 7.23
C SER A 87 6.04 21.42 6.31
N HIS A 88 7.05 21.59 5.46
CA HIS A 88 7.14 22.62 4.43
C HIS A 88 6.74 22.10 3.04
N ASN A 89 6.24 20.87 2.96
CA ASN A 89 5.93 20.14 1.73
C ASN A 89 7.15 19.80 0.86
N THR A 90 8.34 19.77 1.46
CA THR A 90 9.58 19.38 0.80
C THR A 90 9.72 17.86 0.80
N LYS A 91 10.08 17.30 -0.35
CA LYS A 91 10.27 15.86 -0.52
C LYS A 91 11.73 15.53 -0.24
N TRP A 92 11.96 14.63 0.70
CA TRP A 92 13.27 14.12 1.08
C TRP A 92 13.40 12.67 0.64
N ILE A 93 14.41 12.38 -0.17
CA ILE A 93 14.54 11.12 -0.89
C ILE A 93 15.92 10.54 -0.62
N GLY A 94 15.96 9.28 -0.19
CA GLY A 94 17.20 8.54 0.03
C GLY A 94 17.53 7.61 -1.13
N SER A 95 18.80 7.58 -1.52
CA SER A 95 19.32 6.74 -2.61
C SER A 95 20.37 5.75 -2.09
N VAL A 96 20.49 4.60 -2.77
CA VAL A 96 21.58 3.64 -2.51
C VAL A 96 22.93 4.07 -3.09
N SER A 97 23.02 5.13 -3.89
CA SER A 97 24.30 5.52 -4.52
C SER A 97 24.46 7.00 -4.81
N GLY A 98 23.41 7.82 -4.64
CA GLY A 98 23.42 9.25 -4.95
C GLY A 98 23.29 10.16 -3.72
N GLY A 99 23.34 9.59 -2.50
CA GLY A 99 23.13 10.36 -1.27
C GLY A 99 21.66 10.68 -1.02
N MET A 100 21.40 11.91 -0.56
CA MET A 100 20.07 12.40 -0.20
C MET A 100 19.65 13.52 -1.15
N PHE A 101 18.41 13.47 -1.62
CA PHE A 101 17.84 14.46 -2.52
C PHE A 101 16.73 15.22 -1.78
N LYS A 102 16.68 16.53 -2.01
CA LYS A 102 15.65 17.44 -1.52
C LYS A 102 14.95 18.05 -2.73
N PHE A 103 13.62 18.03 -2.73
CA PHE A 103 12.81 18.68 -3.76
C PHE A 103 11.76 19.58 -3.13
N ASP A 104 11.83 20.88 -3.40
CA ASP A 104 10.93 21.91 -2.83
C ASP A 104 9.66 22.15 -3.67
N GLY A 105 9.43 21.34 -4.71
CA GLY A 105 8.37 21.53 -5.69
C GLY A 105 8.83 22.22 -6.98
N ILE A 106 10.00 22.86 -6.96
CA ILE A 106 10.57 23.61 -8.09
C ILE A 106 12.02 23.16 -8.34
N ASN A 107 12.84 23.22 -7.30
CA ASN A 107 14.28 22.98 -7.34
C ASN A 107 14.65 21.68 -6.65
N TRP A 108 15.68 21.05 -7.20
CA TRP A 108 16.34 19.89 -6.61
C TRP A 108 17.66 20.29 -5.98
N THR A 109 17.90 19.84 -4.75
CA THR A 109 19.18 19.94 -4.06
C THR A 109 19.68 18.54 -3.73
N ILE A 110 20.97 18.29 -3.96
CA ILE A 110 21.60 16.98 -3.71
C ILE A 110 22.62 17.14 -2.58
N PHE A 111 22.55 16.25 -1.61
CA PHE A 111 23.51 16.12 -0.51
C PHE A 111 24.24 14.78 -0.64
N ASP A 112 25.54 14.85 -0.91
CA ASP A 112 26.43 13.70 -0.97
C ASP A 112 27.72 13.96 -0.17
N THR A 113 28.60 12.96 -0.13
CA THR A 113 29.85 13.03 0.64
C THR A 113 30.87 14.04 0.09
N SER A 114 30.65 14.57 -1.10
CA SER A 114 31.52 15.56 -1.74
C SER A 114 31.12 17.00 -1.42
N ASN A 115 29.84 17.23 -1.12
CA ASN A 115 29.29 18.58 -0.92
C ASN A 115 28.65 18.81 0.45
N SER A 116 28.57 17.77 1.29
CA SER A 116 27.93 17.85 2.60
C SER A 116 28.63 16.95 3.63
N PRO A 117 28.44 17.19 4.94
CA PRO A 117 28.97 16.32 6.02
C PRO A 117 28.34 14.93 6.09
N ILE A 118 27.41 14.58 5.20
CA ILE A 118 26.83 13.23 5.17
C ILE A 118 27.97 12.21 4.98
N THR A 119 28.04 11.22 5.87
CA THR A 119 29.18 10.29 5.91
C THR A 119 29.03 9.12 4.94
N SER A 120 27.87 8.98 4.30
CA SER A 120 27.54 7.90 3.40
C SER A 120 26.66 8.38 2.24
N GLN A 121 26.91 7.84 1.05
CA GLN A 121 26.01 8.00 -0.11
C GLN A 121 24.89 6.95 -0.14
N TYR A 122 24.89 6.02 0.82
CA TYR A 122 23.93 4.91 0.91
C TYR A 122 22.85 5.22 1.95
N ILE A 123 21.85 6.00 1.54
CA ILE A 123 20.76 6.44 2.39
C ILE A 123 19.63 5.43 2.35
N TRP A 124 19.32 4.84 3.50
CA TRP A 124 18.34 3.76 3.59
C TRP A 124 16.96 4.26 4.01
N VAL A 125 16.92 5.08 5.06
CA VAL A 125 15.68 5.60 5.66
C VAL A 125 15.88 7.05 6.04
N ILE A 126 14.85 7.87 5.86
CA ILE A 126 14.78 9.25 6.34
C ILE A 126 13.48 9.35 7.11
N HIS A 127 13.60 9.67 8.39
CA HIS A 127 12.47 9.96 9.27
C HIS A 127 12.49 11.44 9.62
N ILE A 128 11.33 12.08 9.65
CA ILE A 128 11.19 13.48 10.05
C ILE A 128 10.44 13.48 11.38
N ASP A 129 11.04 14.04 12.41
CA ASP A 129 10.39 14.13 13.71
C ASP A 129 9.43 15.33 13.81
N GLU A 130 8.72 15.40 14.93
CA GLU A 130 7.74 16.46 15.24
C GLU A 130 8.33 17.89 15.23
N SER A 131 9.65 18.02 15.28
CA SER A 131 10.37 19.31 15.19
C SER A 131 10.91 19.60 13.79
N ASP A 132 10.45 18.85 12.79
CA ASP A 132 10.89 18.91 11.39
C ASP A 132 12.36 18.54 11.17
N ILE A 133 12.99 17.85 12.14
CA ILE A 133 14.39 17.40 12.06
C ILE A 133 14.48 16.11 11.26
N LYS A 134 15.45 16.04 10.35
CA LYS A 134 15.66 14.89 9.47
C LYS A 134 16.64 13.92 10.13
N TRP A 135 16.15 12.73 10.47
CA TRP A 135 16.93 11.62 10.98
C TRP A 135 17.20 10.63 9.85
N ILE A 136 18.46 10.50 9.46
CA ILE A 136 18.90 9.84 8.24
C ILE A 136 19.68 8.58 8.62
N GLY A 137 19.09 7.42 8.34
CA GLY A 137 19.71 6.12 8.53
C GLY A 137 20.55 5.74 7.31
N THR A 138 21.82 5.39 7.54
CA THR A 138 22.73 4.97 6.48
C THR A 138 22.97 3.46 6.51
N LEU A 139 23.37 2.88 5.37
CA LEU A 139 23.69 1.45 5.28
C LEU A 139 25.02 1.03 5.90
N ASN A 140 25.89 1.97 6.26
CA ASN A 140 27.27 1.64 6.61
C ASN A 140 27.99 2.62 7.54
N ARG A 141 27.35 3.72 7.96
CA ARG A 141 27.99 4.82 8.71
C ARG A 141 27.12 5.35 9.86
N GLY A 142 26.12 4.59 10.29
CA GLY A 142 25.26 4.95 11.41
C GLY A 142 24.18 5.95 11.04
N LEU A 143 23.88 6.86 11.96
CA LEU A 143 22.76 7.79 11.93
C LEU A 143 23.27 9.22 11.75
N VAL A 144 22.55 10.01 10.95
CA VAL A 144 22.83 11.42 10.74
C VAL A 144 21.59 12.23 11.13
N LYS A 145 21.75 13.24 12.00
CA LYS A 145 20.74 14.26 12.28
C LYS A 145 21.02 15.46 11.40
N PHE A 146 20.00 15.95 10.72
CA PHE A 146 20.06 17.16 9.91
C PHE A 146 18.96 18.14 10.31
N GLU A 147 19.39 19.32 10.74
CA GLU A 147 18.55 20.40 11.27
C GLU A 147 18.97 21.70 10.57
N ASP A 148 18.16 22.15 9.62
CA ASP A 148 18.40 23.29 8.72
C ASP A 148 19.70 23.22 7.91
N THR A 149 20.81 23.67 8.51
CA THR A 149 22.15 23.66 7.90
C THR A 149 23.15 22.84 8.73
N THR A 150 22.72 22.35 9.89
CA THR A 150 23.56 21.68 10.87
C THR A 150 23.45 20.17 10.73
N TRP A 151 24.61 19.50 10.76
CA TRP A 151 24.72 18.06 10.64
C TRP A 151 25.39 17.50 11.90
N THR A 152 24.77 16.49 12.50
CA THR A 152 25.34 15.73 13.61
C THR A 152 25.39 14.26 13.24
N ILE A 153 26.54 13.62 13.43
CA ILE A 153 26.79 12.24 13.03
C ILE A 153 26.90 11.38 14.29
N TYR A 154 26.18 10.26 14.31
CA TYR A 154 26.22 9.25 15.36
C TYR A 154 26.73 7.93 14.77
N ASP A 155 27.91 7.51 15.19
CA ASP A 155 28.53 6.25 14.82
C ASP A 155 29.01 5.47 16.05
N GLU A 156 29.55 4.27 15.83
CA GLU A 156 30.02 3.37 16.88
C GLU A 156 31.25 3.88 17.64
N GLN A 157 31.92 4.93 17.13
CA GLN A 157 33.12 5.51 17.73
C GLN A 157 32.80 6.72 18.60
N ASN A 158 31.78 7.50 18.23
CA ASN A 158 31.43 8.76 18.88
C ASN A 158 30.14 8.71 19.71
N SER A 159 29.38 7.61 19.63
CA SER A 159 28.06 7.50 20.25
C SER A 159 27.77 6.08 20.77
N GLY A 160 26.64 5.91 21.45
CA GLY A 160 26.15 4.62 21.93
C GLY A 160 25.21 3.88 20.96
N ILE A 161 25.23 4.24 19.67
CA ILE A 161 24.39 3.61 18.64
C ILE A 161 24.64 2.09 18.59
N PRO A 162 23.62 1.23 18.41
CA PRO A 162 23.82 -0.22 18.47
C PRO A 162 24.73 -0.78 17.37
N GLU A 163 24.63 -0.22 16.16
CA GLU A 163 25.48 -0.56 15.02
C GLU A 163 25.34 0.49 13.90
N ARG A 164 26.22 0.40 12.89
CA ARG A 164 26.29 1.33 11.75
C ARG A 164 25.27 1.12 10.62
N ARG A 165 24.45 0.06 10.62
CA ARG A 165 23.47 -0.18 9.55
C ARG A 165 22.06 0.10 10.06
N ILE A 166 21.48 1.20 9.61
CA ILE A 166 20.19 1.66 10.10
C ILE A 166 19.10 1.32 9.07
N ARG A 167 18.05 0.63 9.53
CA ARG A 167 16.96 0.12 8.67
C ARG A 167 15.66 0.86 8.83
N ALA A 168 15.34 1.24 10.06
CA ALA A 168 14.09 1.88 10.40
C ALA A 168 14.36 2.96 11.43
N ILE A 169 13.62 4.07 11.33
CA ILE A 169 13.64 5.14 12.32
C ILE A 169 12.19 5.57 12.49
N ASN A 170 11.75 5.67 13.73
CA ASN A 170 10.53 6.39 14.07
C ASN A 170 10.76 7.12 15.40
N SER A 171 9.91 8.09 15.73
CA SER A 171 10.11 8.92 16.91
C SER A 171 8.82 9.40 17.53
N GLU A 172 8.79 9.48 18.84
CA GLU A 172 7.73 10.08 19.64
C GLU A 172 8.34 10.84 20.83
N ASN A 173 7.77 11.99 21.19
CA ASN A 173 8.17 12.73 22.40
C ASN A 173 9.70 12.94 22.53
N HIS A 174 10.36 13.32 21.43
CA HIS A 174 11.82 13.49 21.30
C HIS A 174 12.67 12.22 21.47
N ILE A 175 12.04 11.05 21.62
CA ILE A 175 12.72 9.74 21.66
C ILE A 175 12.72 9.16 20.26
N LYS A 176 13.87 8.62 19.84
CA LYS A 176 14.08 8.02 18.53
C LYS A 176 14.27 6.52 18.72
N TRP A 177 13.46 5.74 18.02
CA TRP A 177 13.56 4.29 17.95
C TRP A 177 14.18 3.91 16.62
N ILE A 178 15.34 3.28 16.71
CA ILE A 178 16.24 3.08 15.58
C ILE A 178 16.43 1.58 15.41
N GLY A 179 15.84 1.03 14.36
CA GLY A 179 15.97 -0.37 13.98
C GLY A 179 17.25 -0.62 13.19
N THR A 180 17.93 -1.73 13.50
CA THR A 180 19.23 -2.08 12.94
C THR A 180 19.23 -3.43 12.24
N ASP A 181 20.31 -3.77 11.52
CA ASP A 181 20.42 -5.04 10.79
C ASP A 181 20.64 -6.25 11.70
N SER A 182 21.37 -6.09 12.81
CA SER A 182 21.82 -7.24 13.59
C SER A 182 21.92 -7.02 15.09
N LYS A 183 21.56 -5.83 15.59
CA LYS A 183 21.67 -5.47 17.01
C LYS A 183 20.34 -5.03 17.63
N GLY A 184 19.23 -5.33 16.95
CA GLY A 184 17.90 -4.96 17.40
C GLY A 184 17.68 -3.46 17.27
N ILE A 185 17.28 -2.82 18.37
CA ILE A 185 16.77 -1.45 18.40
C ILE A 185 17.63 -0.59 19.33
N GLY A 186 18.03 0.58 18.85
CA GLY A 186 18.54 1.68 19.67
C GLY A 186 17.42 2.65 20.02
N ARG A 187 17.21 2.91 21.31
CA ARG A 187 16.37 4.00 21.82
C ARG A 187 17.26 5.16 22.21
N PHE A 188 17.06 6.32 21.60
CA PHE A 188 17.87 7.51 21.80
C PHE A 188 17.01 8.70 22.27
N ASN A 189 17.42 9.39 23.33
CA ASN A 189 16.70 10.54 23.92
C ASN A 189 17.50 11.85 23.77
N ASP A 190 18.27 11.98 22.69
CA ASP A 190 19.23 13.06 22.43
C ASP A 190 20.46 13.12 23.35
N THR A 191 20.49 12.35 24.44
CA THR A 191 21.62 12.32 25.40
C THR A 191 22.23 10.94 25.55
N SER A 192 21.40 9.90 25.69
CA SER A 192 21.80 8.53 25.99
C SER A 192 21.10 7.51 25.11
N TRP A 193 21.77 6.37 24.96
CA TRP A 193 21.31 5.24 24.18
C TRP A 193 20.92 4.08 25.10
N THR A 194 19.82 3.42 24.77
CA THR A 194 19.41 2.14 25.36
C THR A 194 19.21 1.13 24.25
N ILE A 195 19.74 -0.08 24.40
CA ILE A 195 19.74 -1.11 23.35
C ILE A 195 18.83 -2.26 23.75
N TYR A 196 17.89 -2.61 22.86
CA TYR A 196 17.00 -3.76 22.99
C TYR A 196 17.26 -4.76 21.87
N ASN A 197 17.51 -6.01 22.21
CA ASN A 197 17.75 -7.13 21.28
C ASN A 197 17.17 -8.43 21.84
N SER A 198 17.22 -9.52 21.08
CA SER A 198 16.63 -10.81 21.43
C SER A 198 17.28 -11.50 22.64
N THR A 199 18.42 -11.00 23.13
CA THR A 199 19.12 -11.57 24.28
C THR A 199 18.86 -10.82 25.58
N ASN A 200 18.46 -9.54 25.50
CA ASN A 200 18.26 -8.67 26.67
C ASN A 200 16.82 -8.11 26.78
N SER A 201 15.97 -8.40 25.80
CA SER A 201 14.60 -7.92 25.72
C SER A 201 13.70 -9.02 25.14
N GLY A 202 12.38 -8.78 25.09
CA GLY A 202 11.42 -9.72 24.52
C GLY A 202 11.22 -9.59 23.01
N ILE A 203 12.11 -8.89 22.29
CA ILE A 203 12.09 -8.85 20.83
C ILE A 203 12.46 -10.23 20.27
N SER A 204 11.68 -10.74 19.33
CA SER A 204 11.90 -12.08 18.75
C SER A 204 13.10 -12.19 17.81
N TYR A 205 13.54 -11.09 17.19
CA TYR A 205 14.61 -11.11 16.20
C TYR A 205 15.33 -9.76 16.09
N ASP A 206 16.64 -9.79 15.86
CA ASP A 206 17.49 -8.58 15.89
C ASP A 206 17.55 -7.80 14.56
N LEU A 207 17.17 -8.44 13.45
CA LEU A 207 17.07 -7.78 12.15
C LEU A 207 15.72 -7.07 12.04
N ILE A 208 15.74 -5.77 12.32
CA ILE A 208 14.57 -4.89 12.31
C ILE A 208 14.30 -4.40 10.90
N LYS A 209 13.04 -4.44 10.47
CA LYS A 209 12.63 -4.05 9.12
C LYS A 209 11.91 -2.73 9.08
N ASP A 210 11.04 -2.48 10.04
CA ASP A 210 10.27 -1.26 10.15
C ASP A 210 9.78 -1.03 11.58
N ILE A 211 9.51 0.23 11.92
CA ILE A 211 9.00 0.65 13.23
C ILE A 211 7.86 1.64 13.00
N ASP A 212 6.71 1.36 13.60
CA ASP A 212 5.60 2.30 13.64
C ASP A 212 5.08 2.49 15.07
N ILE A 213 4.46 3.63 15.35
CA ILE A 213 4.08 4.04 16.70
C ILE A 213 2.58 4.35 16.71
N ASP A 214 1.84 3.70 17.60
CA ASP A 214 0.41 3.98 17.76
C ASP A 214 0.15 5.21 18.65
N ARG A 215 -1.08 5.72 18.65
CA ARG A 215 -1.52 6.86 19.49
C ARG A 215 -1.35 6.65 20.99
N GLU A 216 -1.24 5.42 21.46
CA GLU A 216 -0.93 5.08 22.85
C GLU A 216 0.59 5.08 23.13
N ASN A 217 1.38 5.48 22.12
CA ASN A 217 2.83 5.44 22.05
C ASN A 217 3.40 4.02 22.09
N ASN A 218 2.63 2.95 21.90
CA ASN A 218 3.23 1.63 21.76
C ASN A 218 4.04 1.56 20.47
N LYS A 219 5.16 0.85 20.53
CA LYS A 219 6.00 0.64 19.35
C LYS A 219 5.63 -0.69 18.75
N TRP A 220 5.40 -0.68 17.46
CA TRP A 220 5.15 -1.82 16.62
C TRP A 220 6.36 -2.04 15.73
N ILE A 221 6.93 -3.25 15.79
CA ILE A 221 8.22 -3.54 15.19
C ILE A 221 8.08 -4.76 14.30
N SER A 222 8.40 -4.59 13.03
CA SER A 222 8.51 -5.72 12.11
C SER A 222 9.94 -6.22 12.07
N THR A 223 10.07 -7.55 12.04
CA THR A 223 11.38 -8.19 11.97
C THR A 223 11.47 -9.17 10.82
N SER A 224 12.69 -9.46 10.40
CA SER A 224 12.98 -10.44 9.36
C SER A 224 12.95 -11.88 9.90
N GLY A 225 11.75 -12.36 10.25
CA GLY A 225 11.52 -13.76 10.63
C GLY A 225 10.84 -13.96 11.99
N GLY A 226 10.81 -12.93 12.84
CA GLY A 226 10.09 -12.94 14.12
C GLY A 226 8.71 -12.27 14.06
N GLY A 227 8.27 -11.83 12.87
CA GLY A 227 6.98 -11.18 12.68
C GLY A 227 6.87 -9.81 13.36
N LEU A 228 5.66 -9.54 13.88
CA LEU A 228 5.25 -8.30 14.52
C LEU A 228 5.46 -8.39 16.04
N ASN A 229 6.28 -7.48 16.56
CA ASN A 229 6.60 -7.33 17.96
C ASN A 229 6.00 -6.02 18.49
N LYS A 230 5.63 -6.00 19.76
CA LYS A 230 5.08 -4.80 20.43
C LYS A 230 5.91 -4.47 21.67
N PHE A 231 6.32 -3.21 21.78
CA PHE A 231 6.75 -2.61 23.05
C PHE A 231 5.60 -1.79 23.63
N ASN A 232 5.05 -2.26 24.74
CA ASN A 232 4.04 -1.54 25.49
C ASN A 232 4.71 -0.39 26.25
N SER A 233 4.29 0.85 25.98
CA SER A 233 4.92 2.04 26.56
C SER A 233 4.55 2.33 27.99
N ILE A 234 3.45 1.77 28.49
CA ILE A 234 3.00 1.94 29.88
C ILE A 234 3.86 1.08 30.80
N ASP A 235 3.97 -0.21 30.50
CA ASP A 235 4.64 -1.18 31.38
C ASP A 235 6.09 -1.47 30.95
N SER A 236 6.53 -0.93 29.81
CA SER A 236 7.84 -1.22 29.19
C SER A 236 8.07 -2.71 28.88
N ILE A 237 6.98 -3.42 28.51
CA ILE A 237 6.99 -4.85 28.24
C ILE A 237 7.07 -5.10 26.74
N TRP A 238 7.95 -6.03 26.36
CA TRP A 238 8.05 -6.57 25.01
C TRP A 238 7.20 -7.82 24.85
N SER A 239 6.53 -7.95 23.71
CA SER A 239 5.76 -9.15 23.36
C SER A 239 5.83 -9.43 21.86
N VAL A 240 5.79 -10.71 21.49
CA VAL A 240 5.56 -11.14 20.11
C VAL A 240 4.06 -11.18 19.88
N TYR A 241 3.58 -10.34 18.99
CA TYR A 241 2.14 -10.11 18.81
C TYR A 241 1.56 -10.98 17.69
N PHE A 242 2.31 -11.16 16.60
CA PHE A 242 1.91 -12.03 15.49
C PHE A 242 3.14 -12.48 14.69
N ASN A 243 3.26 -13.77 14.33
CA ASN A 243 4.43 -14.28 13.59
C ASN A 243 4.07 -14.99 12.27
N PRO A 244 3.92 -14.24 11.16
CA PRO A 244 3.82 -14.80 9.82
C PRO A 244 5.20 -15.02 9.16
N GLY A 245 6.30 -14.83 9.90
CA GLY A 245 7.67 -14.84 9.39
C GLY A 245 8.17 -13.44 9.00
N PHE A 246 8.41 -13.22 7.70
CA PHE A 246 9.13 -12.05 7.19
C PHE A 246 8.21 -10.86 6.88
N ILE A 247 8.10 -9.93 7.83
CA ILE A 247 7.37 -8.66 7.64
C ILE A 247 8.36 -7.58 7.18
N THR A 248 8.03 -6.85 6.12
CA THR A 248 8.90 -5.89 5.44
C THR A 248 8.60 -4.44 5.79
N CYS A 249 7.33 -4.11 6.03
CA CYS A 249 6.88 -2.75 6.35
C CYS A 249 5.62 -2.79 7.23
N LEU A 250 5.39 -1.72 7.98
CA LEU A 250 4.24 -1.55 8.88
C LEU A 250 3.49 -0.26 8.56
N LEU A 251 2.19 -0.27 8.86
CA LEU A 251 1.39 0.94 8.95
C LEU A 251 0.29 0.74 9.99
N ILE A 252 0.25 1.60 11.01
CA ILE A 252 -0.76 1.60 12.05
C ILE A 252 -1.83 2.64 11.70
N ASP A 253 -3.03 2.16 11.45
CA ASP A 253 -4.21 3.01 11.31
C ASP A 253 -4.98 3.02 12.63
N ASP A 254 -4.64 3.98 13.49
CA ASP A 254 -5.31 4.18 14.76
C ASP A 254 -6.76 4.61 14.65
N SER A 255 -7.18 5.20 13.52
CA SER A 255 -8.58 5.62 13.34
C SER A 255 -9.53 4.42 13.26
N GLN A 256 -9.02 3.27 12.80
CA GLN A 256 -9.77 2.03 12.65
C GLN A 256 -9.27 0.90 13.57
N ASN A 257 -8.26 1.16 14.40
CA ASN A 257 -7.51 0.15 15.16
C ASN A 257 -7.00 -1.00 14.28
N ILE A 258 -6.45 -0.67 13.11
CA ILE A 258 -5.90 -1.64 12.16
C ILE A 258 -4.39 -1.54 12.15
N LYS A 259 -3.72 -2.69 12.07
CA LYS A 259 -2.29 -2.81 11.85
C LYS A 259 -2.06 -3.53 10.53
N TRP A 260 -1.55 -2.79 9.55
CA TRP A 260 -1.21 -3.30 8.24
C TRP A 260 0.24 -3.73 8.21
N MET A 261 0.51 -4.90 7.62
CA MET A 261 1.84 -5.48 7.54
C MET A 261 2.09 -5.98 6.13
N GLY A 262 3.10 -5.41 5.46
CA GLY A 262 3.61 -5.95 4.22
C GLY A 262 4.59 -7.09 4.49
N SER A 263 4.70 -8.05 3.57
CA SER A 263 5.66 -9.16 3.69
C SER A 263 6.41 -9.39 2.39
N THR A 264 7.54 -10.10 2.47
CA THR A 264 8.37 -10.42 1.29
C THR A 264 7.68 -11.40 0.32
N GLY A 265 6.74 -12.21 0.82
CA GLY A 265 6.09 -13.26 0.00
C GLY A 265 4.74 -13.78 0.53
N GLY A 266 4.26 -13.26 1.65
CA GLY A 266 2.95 -13.60 2.22
C GLY A 266 1.83 -12.62 1.84
N GLY A 267 2.11 -11.62 0.99
CA GLY A 267 1.18 -10.56 0.65
C GLY A 267 1.05 -9.49 1.74
N LEU A 268 -0.16 -8.93 1.83
CA LEU A 268 -0.53 -7.91 2.82
C LEU A 268 -1.35 -8.58 3.93
N TYR A 269 -0.93 -8.40 5.17
CA TYR A 269 -1.71 -8.81 6.34
C TYR A 269 -2.41 -7.60 6.95
N LYS A 270 -3.67 -7.79 7.31
CA LYS A 270 -4.50 -6.87 8.08
C LYS A 270 -4.78 -7.48 9.43
N PHE A 271 -4.32 -6.84 10.49
CA PHE A 271 -4.69 -7.19 11.84
C PHE A 271 -5.64 -6.15 12.41
N TYR A 272 -6.77 -6.57 13.00
CA TYR A 272 -7.84 -5.67 13.43
C TYR A 272 -8.52 -6.18 14.70
N ASN A 273 -9.07 -5.27 15.51
CA ASN A 273 -9.76 -5.61 16.77
C ASN A 273 -8.95 -6.54 17.68
N ASP A 274 -7.64 -6.34 17.74
CA ASP A 274 -6.67 -7.10 18.56
C ASP A 274 -6.61 -8.62 18.36
N THR A 275 -7.41 -9.19 17.45
CA THR A 275 -7.55 -10.65 17.26
C THR A 275 -7.83 -11.07 15.82
N GLY A 276 -8.44 -10.20 15.03
CA GLY A 276 -8.81 -10.48 13.65
C GLY A 276 -7.59 -10.40 12.73
N LEU A 277 -7.46 -11.39 11.84
CA LEU A 277 -6.40 -11.44 10.84
C LEU A 277 -7.00 -11.75 9.47
N VAL A 278 -6.72 -10.89 8.49
CA VAL A 278 -6.97 -11.13 7.07
C VAL A 278 -5.66 -11.07 6.31
N ASN A 279 -5.52 -11.93 5.31
CA ASN A 279 -4.39 -11.97 4.41
C ASN A 279 -4.90 -11.69 2.98
N TYR A 280 -4.23 -10.77 2.29
CA TYR A 280 -4.48 -10.47 0.89
C TYR A 280 -3.25 -10.89 0.08
N THR A 281 -3.47 -11.71 -0.93
CA THR A 281 -2.46 -12.19 -1.88
C THR A 281 -2.99 -12.06 -3.31
N PRO A 282 -2.14 -12.20 -4.34
CA PRO A 282 -2.61 -12.28 -5.72
C PRO A 282 -3.61 -13.42 -5.99
N ASP A 283 -3.66 -14.46 -5.14
CA ASP A 283 -4.58 -15.60 -5.31
C ASP A 283 -6.01 -15.27 -4.86
N ASN A 284 -6.16 -14.35 -3.90
CA ASN A 284 -7.44 -14.07 -3.24
C ASN A 284 -7.87 -12.60 -3.35
N SER A 285 -7.07 -11.76 -4.00
CA SER A 285 -7.32 -10.33 -4.15
C SER A 285 -6.67 -9.79 -5.44
N PRO A 286 -7.05 -8.60 -5.90
CA PRO A 286 -6.38 -7.92 -7.02
C PRO A 286 -4.93 -7.49 -6.77
N MET A 287 -4.31 -7.88 -5.64
CA MET A 287 -2.93 -7.50 -5.34
C MET A 287 -1.97 -7.87 -6.48
N PRO A 288 -1.12 -6.93 -6.93
CA PRO A 288 -0.23 -7.17 -8.07
C PRO A 288 0.97 -8.08 -7.76
N SER A 289 1.29 -8.35 -6.50
CA SER A 289 2.43 -9.18 -6.10
C SER A 289 2.33 -9.63 -4.63
N TYR A 290 2.92 -10.78 -4.30
CA TYR A 290 3.07 -11.26 -2.92
C TYR A 290 4.07 -10.43 -2.10
N ALA A 291 5.04 -9.80 -2.76
CA ALA A 291 6.01 -8.93 -2.12
C ALA A 291 5.46 -7.52 -1.99
N VAL A 292 5.24 -7.06 -0.75
CA VAL A 292 4.84 -5.71 -0.38
C VAL A 292 6.06 -4.98 0.18
N ASN A 293 6.36 -3.80 -0.37
CA ASN A 293 7.58 -3.06 -0.07
C ASN A 293 7.35 -1.88 0.87
N ALA A 294 6.20 -1.22 0.74
CA ALA A 294 5.82 -0.07 1.56
C ALA A 294 4.31 0.12 1.56
N LEU A 295 3.83 0.82 2.59
CA LEU A 295 2.44 1.18 2.80
C LEU A 295 2.34 2.67 3.05
N SER A 296 1.23 3.28 2.65
CA SER A 296 0.90 4.65 3.00
C SER A 296 -0.63 4.78 3.09
N LEU A 297 -1.12 5.64 3.97
CA LEU A 297 -2.55 5.91 4.14
C LEU A 297 -2.80 7.35 3.70
N ASP A 298 -3.86 7.57 2.93
CA ASP A 298 -4.31 8.93 2.64
C ASP A 298 -5.41 9.42 3.60
N SER A 299 -5.69 10.72 3.56
CA SER A 299 -6.74 11.37 4.34
C SER A 299 -8.16 10.83 4.11
N ASN A 300 -8.40 10.07 3.04
CA ASN A 300 -9.68 9.43 2.75
C ASN A 300 -9.72 7.98 3.24
N GLY A 301 -8.68 7.51 3.93
CA GLY A 301 -8.56 6.15 4.44
C GLY A 301 -8.26 5.12 3.35
N ASN A 302 -7.79 5.54 2.16
CA ASN A 302 -7.29 4.60 1.17
C ASN A 302 -5.88 4.15 1.55
N LEU A 303 -5.70 2.84 1.61
CA LEU A 303 -4.41 2.21 1.80
C LEU A 303 -3.70 2.06 0.46
N TRP A 304 -2.60 2.77 0.28
CA TRP A 304 -1.68 2.65 -0.83
C TRP A 304 -0.64 1.57 -0.54
N ILE A 305 -0.46 0.66 -1.49
CA ILE A 305 0.32 -0.57 -1.31
C ILE A 305 1.34 -0.66 -2.44
N ALA A 306 2.61 -0.44 -2.11
CA ALA A 306 3.72 -0.59 -3.03
C ALA A 306 4.18 -2.04 -3.08
N THR A 307 4.36 -2.60 -4.28
CA THR A 307 4.72 -4.01 -4.46
C THR A 307 5.80 -4.19 -5.54
N ASN A 308 6.29 -5.42 -5.68
CA ASN A 308 7.17 -5.79 -6.80
C ASN A 308 6.46 -5.86 -8.16
N GLY A 309 5.12 -5.86 -8.19
CA GLY A 309 4.31 -5.94 -9.41
C GLY A 309 3.63 -4.63 -9.81
N GLY A 310 3.78 -3.56 -9.02
CA GLY A 310 3.11 -2.28 -9.23
C GLY A 310 2.56 -1.68 -7.95
N LEU A 311 1.57 -0.80 -8.08
CA LEU A 311 0.89 -0.11 -6.99
C LEU A 311 -0.55 -0.61 -6.88
N ALA A 312 -1.03 -0.84 -5.67
CA ALA A 312 -2.44 -1.08 -5.41
C ALA A 312 -3.00 -0.04 -4.42
N VAL A 313 -4.29 0.20 -4.51
CA VAL A 313 -5.05 1.03 -3.57
C VAL A 313 -6.23 0.22 -3.07
N PHE A 314 -6.40 0.18 -1.76
CA PHE A 314 -7.45 -0.57 -1.09
C PHE A 314 -8.26 0.35 -0.19
N ASN A 315 -9.58 0.21 -0.21
CA ASN A 315 -10.47 0.88 0.76
C ASN A 315 -11.50 -0.11 1.30
N GLU A 316 -11.57 -0.22 2.63
CA GLU A 316 -12.45 -1.16 3.34
C GLU A 316 -13.93 -0.81 3.16
N THR A 317 -14.26 0.48 3.14
CA THR A 317 -15.64 0.99 3.02
C THR A 317 -16.17 0.93 1.59
N GLY A 318 -15.32 0.51 0.64
CA GLY A 318 -15.68 0.36 -0.76
C GLY A 318 -15.81 1.67 -1.53
N ILE A 319 -15.26 2.77 -1.01
CA ILE A 319 -15.14 4.04 -1.73
C ILE A 319 -13.68 4.38 -1.88
N ILE A 320 -13.11 4.01 -3.03
CA ILE A 320 -11.83 4.62 -3.42
C ILE A 320 -12.16 5.95 -4.10
N SER A 321 -11.86 7.06 -3.44
CA SER A 321 -11.90 8.39 -4.02
C SER A 321 -10.71 9.21 -3.53
N GLY A 322 -9.98 9.79 -4.46
CA GLY A 322 -9.04 10.89 -4.19
C GLY A 322 -9.74 12.25 -4.18
N VAL A 323 -9.11 13.26 -3.57
CA VAL A 323 -9.65 14.64 -3.59
C VAL A 323 -9.74 15.19 -5.02
N ASN A 324 -8.77 14.82 -5.86
CA ASN A 324 -8.74 15.15 -7.29
C ASN A 324 -9.23 13.98 -8.16
N ASP A 325 -9.67 12.87 -7.57
CA ASP A 325 -10.35 11.84 -8.33
C ASP A 325 -11.67 12.48 -8.80
N PRO A 326 -11.98 12.54 -10.11
CA PRO A 326 -13.12 13.30 -10.65
C PRO A 326 -14.52 12.83 -10.18
N GLY A 327 -14.61 12.11 -9.07
CA GLY A 327 -15.79 11.45 -8.60
C GLY A 327 -16.10 10.26 -9.50
N ILE A 328 -16.79 9.30 -8.92
CA ILE A 328 -17.33 8.15 -9.62
C ILE A 328 -18.28 8.65 -10.71
N ILE A 329 -17.77 8.82 -11.93
CA ILE A 329 -18.41 8.22 -13.08
C ILE A 329 -17.57 6.99 -13.36
N ASN A 330 -18.06 5.85 -12.90
CA ASN A 330 -17.76 4.55 -13.49
C ASN A 330 -18.23 4.62 -14.96
N THR A 331 -17.48 5.33 -15.80
CA THR A 331 -17.47 5.11 -17.23
C THR A 331 -16.26 4.23 -17.47
N PRO A 332 -16.45 2.90 -17.54
CA PRO A 332 -15.44 2.00 -18.06
C PRO A 332 -14.77 2.62 -19.28
N VAL A 333 -13.44 2.75 -19.25
CA VAL A 333 -12.68 3.37 -20.36
C VAL A 333 -12.79 2.53 -21.66
N SER A 334 -13.18 1.26 -21.49
CA SER A 334 -13.47 0.26 -22.52
C SER A 334 -14.56 -0.70 -22.06
N VAL A 335 -15.31 -1.29 -22.99
CA VAL A 335 -16.10 -2.50 -22.70
C VAL A 335 -15.14 -3.66 -22.40
N ARG A 336 -15.39 -4.44 -21.34
CA ARG A 336 -14.54 -5.58 -20.95
C ARG A 336 -15.36 -6.68 -20.31
N LEU A 337 -15.08 -7.94 -20.65
CA LEU A 337 -15.57 -9.12 -19.93
C LEU A 337 -14.47 -9.62 -18.99
N PHE A 338 -14.78 -9.83 -17.71
CA PHE A 338 -13.81 -10.37 -16.74
C PHE A 338 -13.90 -11.90 -16.66
N GLN A 339 -12.83 -12.52 -16.15
CA GLN A 339 -12.87 -13.93 -15.79
C GLN A 339 -13.88 -14.15 -14.66
N ASN A 340 -14.76 -15.14 -14.80
CA ASN A 340 -15.71 -15.53 -13.76
C ASN A 340 -14.98 -15.98 -12.48
N TYR A 341 -15.59 -15.74 -11.32
CA TYR A 341 -15.06 -16.15 -10.02
C TYR A 341 -16.15 -16.73 -9.11
N PRO A 342 -15.92 -17.88 -8.46
CA PRO A 342 -14.74 -18.75 -8.59
C PRO A 342 -14.62 -19.42 -9.98
N ASN A 343 -13.42 -19.87 -10.36
CA ASN A 343 -13.17 -20.70 -11.55
C ASN A 343 -11.95 -21.63 -11.30
N PRO A 344 -12.10 -22.97 -11.22
CA PRO A 344 -13.33 -23.73 -11.37
C PRO A 344 -14.40 -23.39 -10.33
N PHE A 345 -15.68 -23.61 -10.64
CA PHE A 345 -16.81 -23.26 -9.79
C PHE A 345 -17.70 -24.46 -9.45
N ASN A 346 -18.43 -24.38 -8.33
CA ASN A 346 -19.38 -25.40 -7.87
C ASN A 346 -20.42 -24.82 -6.87
N PRO A 347 -21.74 -24.90 -7.14
CA PRO A 347 -22.35 -24.92 -8.48
C PRO A 347 -22.44 -23.50 -9.09
N GLU A 348 -22.12 -22.46 -8.33
CA GLU A 348 -22.32 -21.06 -8.73
C GLU A 348 -21.01 -20.31 -9.02
N THR A 349 -21.08 -19.35 -9.93
CA THR A 349 -19.99 -18.40 -10.22
C THR A 349 -20.56 -17.02 -10.55
N ARG A 350 -19.74 -15.98 -10.40
CA ARG A 350 -20.09 -14.60 -10.76
C ARG A 350 -19.34 -14.18 -12.00
N ILE A 351 -20.07 -13.65 -12.98
CA ILE A 351 -19.52 -13.09 -14.22
C ILE A 351 -19.61 -11.57 -14.13
N LYS A 352 -18.44 -10.91 -14.15
CA LYS A 352 -18.34 -9.45 -14.16
C LYS A 352 -18.09 -8.93 -15.57
N TYR A 353 -18.63 -7.76 -15.89
CA TYR A 353 -18.31 -7.03 -17.12
C TYR A 353 -18.48 -5.51 -16.92
N ALA A 354 -17.83 -4.73 -17.77
CA ALA A 354 -17.83 -3.28 -17.74
C ALA A 354 -18.33 -2.72 -19.09
N LEU A 355 -19.17 -1.68 -19.05
CA LEU A 355 -19.73 -1.00 -20.23
C LEU A 355 -19.29 0.45 -20.33
N LYS A 356 -18.53 0.78 -21.38
CA LYS A 356 -18.13 2.16 -21.68
C LYS A 356 -19.30 3.07 -22.07
N ASN A 357 -20.19 2.55 -22.90
CA ASN A 357 -21.33 3.29 -23.45
C ASN A 357 -22.62 2.61 -23.02
N SER A 358 -23.66 3.40 -22.78
CA SER A 358 -25.02 2.87 -22.61
C SER A 358 -25.49 2.22 -23.92
N GLY A 359 -26.10 1.05 -23.84
CA GLY A 359 -26.56 0.32 -25.02
C GLY A 359 -27.09 -1.06 -24.68
N ASN A 360 -27.47 -1.79 -25.73
CA ASN A 360 -27.95 -3.17 -25.57
C ASN A 360 -26.77 -4.08 -25.25
N VAL A 361 -26.91 -4.87 -24.19
CA VAL A 361 -25.96 -5.88 -23.77
C VAL A 361 -26.62 -7.24 -23.77
N LYS A 362 -25.95 -8.19 -24.41
CA LYS A 362 -26.32 -9.59 -24.36
C LYS A 362 -25.18 -10.42 -23.77
N LEU A 363 -25.43 -11.03 -22.61
CA LEU A 363 -24.51 -11.98 -21.97
C LEU A 363 -25.10 -13.38 -22.09
N SER A 364 -24.39 -14.28 -22.77
CA SER A 364 -24.88 -15.63 -23.07
C SER A 364 -23.85 -16.68 -22.67
N VAL A 365 -24.33 -17.85 -22.20
CA VAL A 365 -23.53 -19.02 -21.84
C VAL A 365 -23.76 -20.13 -22.88
N PHE A 366 -22.70 -20.81 -23.27
CA PHE A 366 -22.65 -21.86 -24.27
C PHE A 366 -21.90 -23.09 -23.73
N ASP A 367 -22.23 -24.26 -24.24
CA ASP A 367 -21.42 -25.46 -24.04
C ASP A 367 -20.20 -25.50 -25.00
N ILE A 368 -19.37 -26.55 -24.87
CA ILE A 368 -18.17 -26.74 -25.71
C ILE A 368 -18.46 -26.90 -27.20
N THR A 369 -19.70 -27.23 -27.59
CA THR A 369 -20.11 -27.36 -28.99
C THR A 369 -20.58 -26.03 -29.58
N GLY A 370 -20.67 -24.98 -28.75
CA GLY A 370 -21.21 -23.68 -29.11
C GLY A 370 -22.74 -23.61 -29.03
N LYS A 371 -23.41 -24.62 -28.44
CA LYS A 371 -24.85 -24.59 -28.23
C LYS A 371 -25.17 -23.66 -27.07
N LEU A 372 -26.13 -22.75 -27.29
CA LEU A 372 -26.61 -21.81 -26.27
C LEU A 372 -27.27 -22.57 -25.11
N ILE A 373 -26.79 -22.32 -23.89
CA ILE A 373 -27.32 -22.86 -22.65
C ILE A 373 -28.29 -21.87 -22.00
N GLN A 374 -27.87 -20.63 -21.82
CA GLN A 374 -28.67 -19.62 -21.13
C GLN A 374 -28.27 -18.22 -21.59
N ILE A 375 -29.25 -17.31 -21.65
CA ILE A 375 -29.00 -15.88 -21.77
C ILE A 375 -29.16 -15.29 -20.37
N LEU A 376 -28.09 -14.70 -19.85
CA LEU A 376 -28.03 -14.12 -18.50
C LEU A 376 -28.49 -12.66 -18.51
N VAL A 377 -28.21 -11.95 -19.59
CA VAL A 377 -28.57 -10.53 -19.78
C VAL A 377 -28.95 -10.33 -21.24
N ASN A 378 -30.02 -9.57 -21.49
CA ASN A 378 -30.43 -9.13 -22.82
C ASN A 378 -31.30 -7.87 -22.71
N GLU A 379 -30.69 -6.76 -22.35
CA GLU A 379 -31.40 -5.51 -22.07
C GLU A 379 -30.50 -4.29 -22.37
N ASN A 380 -31.12 -3.11 -22.43
CA ASN A 380 -30.38 -1.85 -22.48
C ASN A 380 -29.86 -1.50 -21.09
N GLN A 381 -28.54 -1.41 -20.97
CA GLN A 381 -27.86 -1.04 -19.74
C GLN A 381 -27.17 0.31 -19.91
N LYS A 382 -27.06 1.06 -18.80
CA LYS A 382 -26.31 2.32 -18.79
C LYS A 382 -24.80 2.02 -18.77
N THR A 383 -23.98 3.03 -18.98
CA THR A 383 -22.54 2.89 -18.68
C THR A 383 -22.34 2.51 -17.21
N GLY A 384 -21.42 1.58 -16.93
CA GLY A 384 -21.15 1.09 -15.59
C GLY A 384 -20.55 -0.32 -15.54
N ASP A 385 -20.29 -0.79 -14.33
CA ASP A 385 -19.87 -2.16 -14.04
C ASP A 385 -21.06 -3.01 -13.60
N TYR A 386 -21.06 -4.27 -14.02
CA TYR A 386 -22.14 -5.21 -13.82
C TYR A 386 -21.60 -6.56 -13.35
N GLU A 387 -22.39 -7.25 -12.53
CA GLU A 387 -22.12 -8.60 -12.08
C GLU A 387 -23.40 -9.43 -12.19
N VAL A 388 -23.28 -10.65 -12.71
CA VAL A 388 -24.39 -11.58 -12.86
C VAL A 388 -24.00 -12.94 -12.31
N LEU A 389 -24.92 -13.53 -11.54
CA LEU A 389 -24.78 -14.89 -11.02
C LEU A 389 -25.11 -15.91 -12.12
N PHE A 390 -24.27 -16.93 -12.25
CA PHE A 390 -24.54 -18.10 -13.05
C PHE A 390 -24.53 -19.35 -12.17
N ASP A 391 -25.63 -20.09 -12.20
CA ASP A 391 -25.82 -21.34 -11.46
C ASP A 391 -25.78 -22.53 -12.43
N GLY A 392 -24.76 -23.38 -12.25
CA GLY A 392 -24.54 -24.60 -13.01
C GLY A 392 -25.12 -25.86 -12.36
N GLN A 393 -26.00 -25.76 -11.35
CA GLN A 393 -26.52 -26.92 -10.61
C GLN A 393 -27.19 -27.97 -11.51
N SER A 394 -27.80 -27.58 -12.64
CA SER A 394 -28.44 -28.49 -13.59
C SER A 394 -27.52 -29.00 -14.72
N LEU A 395 -26.27 -28.54 -14.78
CA LEU A 395 -25.34 -28.82 -15.87
C LEU A 395 -24.28 -29.88 -15.50
N PRO A 396 -23.79 -30.73 -16.42
CA PRO A 396 -22.71 -31.65 -16.13
C PRO A 396 -21.38 -30.92 -15.86
N SER A 397 -20.47 -31.53 -15.09
CA SER A 397 -19.09 -31.04 -14.94
C SER A 397 -18.43 -30.92 -16.32
N GLY A 398 -17.70 -29.83 -16.55
CA GLY A 398 -17.09 -29.57 -17.85
C GLY A 398 -16.77 -28.10 -18.09
N ALA A 399 -16.21 -27.83 -19.27
CA ALA A 399 -15.95 -26.48 -19.73
C ALA A 399 -17.21 -25.85 -20.35
N TYR A 400 -17.41 -24.58 -20.09
CA TYR A 400 -18.47 -23.75 -20.66
C TYR A 400 -17.87 -22.44 -21.13
N PHE A 401 -18.53 -21.77 -22.07
CA PHE A 401 -18.12 -20.48 -22.57
C PHE A 401 -19.17 -19.44 -22.24
N TYR A 402 -18.78 -18.23 -21.89
CA TYR A 402 -19.68 -17.10 -21.76
C TYR A 402 -19.19 -15.96 -22.64
N LYS A 403 -20.13 -15.32 -23.32
CA LYS A 403 -19.87 -14.30 -24.33
C LYS A 403 -20.69 -13.06 -24.00
N ILE A 404 -20.03 -11.91 -24.02
CA ILE A 404 -20.71 -10.61 -24.02
C ILE A 404 -20.78 -10.08 -25.46
N GLU A 405 -21.92 -9.50 -25.82
CA GLU A 405 -22.16 -8.83 -27.09
C GLU A 405 -22.78 -7.46 -26.82
N THR A 406 -22.20 -6.42 -27.41
CA THR A 406 -22.74 -5.06 -27.48
C THR A 406 -22.63 -4.58 -28.94
N ALA A 407 -23.09 -3.36 -29.25
CA ALA A 407 -23.06 -2.82 -30.60
C ALA A 407 -21.67 -2.87 -31.26
N ASP A 408 -20.62 -2.54 -30.51
CA ASP A 408 -19.25 -2.37 -31.04
C ASP A 408 -18.23 -3.34 -30.41
N TYR A 409 -18.68 -4.30 -29.61
CA TYR A 409 -17.79 -5.17 -28.84
C TYR A 409 -18.35 -6.57 -28.64
N ASN A 410 -17.51 -7.58 -28.81
CA ASN A 410 -17.78 -8.94 -28.38
C ASN A 410 -16.51 -9.58 -27.79
N GLU A 411 -16.66 -10.31 -26.69
CA GLU A 411 -15.58 -11.09 -26.06
C GLU A 411 -16.17 -12.40 -25.52
N THR A 412 -15.41 -13.48 -25.64
CA THR A 412 -15.77 -14.80 -25.12
C THR A 412 -14.70 -15.26 -24.13
N ARG A 413 -15.13 -15.84 -23.01
CA ARG A 413 -14.25 -16.47 -22.02
C ARG A 413 -14.74 -17.86 -21.66
N MET A 414 -13.83 -18.68 -21.15
CA MET A 414 -14.10 -20.05 -20.70
C MET A 414 -14.25 -20.10 -19.18
N MET A 415 -15.15 -20.93 -18.68
CA MET A 415 -15.33 -21.27 -17.26
C MET A 415 -15.41 -22.79 -17.09
N MET A 416 -15.04 -23.30 -15.92
CA MET A 416 -14.99 -24.73 -15.61
C MET A 416 -15.88 -25.08 -14.43
N LEU A 417 -16.89 -25.92 -14.65
CA LEU A 417 -17.76 -26.46 -13.60
C LEU A 417 -17.19 -27.79 -13.11
N VAL A 418 -16.98 -27.92 -11.79
CA VAL A 418 -16.47 -29.14 -11.16
C VAL A 418 -17.41 -29.54 -10.03
N LYS A 419 -18.21 -30.59 -10.26
CA LYS A 419 -19.08 -31.21 -9.25
C LYS A 419 -18.42 -32.39 -8.55
#